data_AF-A0A2V8X2J9-F1
#
_entry.id   AF-A0A2V8X2J9-F1
#
_cell.length_a   1.000
_cell.length_b   1.000
_cell.length_c   1.000
_cell.angle_alpha   90.00
_cell.angle_beta   90.00
_cell.angle_gamma   90.00
#
_symmetry.space_group_name_H-M   'P 1'
#
loop_
_entity.id
_entity.type
_entity.pdbx_description
1 polymer ?
#
loop_
_entity_poly.entity_id
_entity_poly.type
_entity_poly.pdbx_seq_one_letter_code
_entity_poly.pdbx_strand_id
1 'polypeptide(L)'
;MAFCLLQQVGLNSYLTNRLLAALDSPVLTSLVAGTIFAALHWPNPVLVPLTWIGGIAMSWLFARERNILPLTIGQGILGTLVWWAFPTAWHHAMRVGPGFYHFHPRY
;
A
#
# COMPACT_ATOMS: atom_id res chain seq x y z
N MET A 1 -5.38 0.99 -12.36
CA MET A 1 -4.61 -0.26 -12.56
C MET A 1 -3.11 -0.04 -12.68
N ALA A 2 -2.60 0.76 -13.64
CA ALA A 2 -1.15 0.99 -13.80
C ALA A 2 -0.46 1.48 -12.51
N PHE A 3 -1.09 2.38 -11.77
CA PHE A 3 -0.54 2.88 -10.50
C PHE A 3 -0.47 1.81 -9.40
N CYS A 4 -1.46 0.91 -9.31
CA CYS A 4 -1.42 -0.22 -8.38
C CYS A 4 -0.30 -1.21 -8.76
N LEU A 5 -0.13 -1.48 -10.06
CA LEU A 5 0.95 -2.34 -10.55
C LEU A 5 2.32 -1.76 -10.18
N LEU A 6 2.53 -0.47 -10.38
CA LEU A 6 3.76 0.22 -9.97
C LEU A 6 4.02 0.05 -8.48
N GLN A 7 3.00 0.22 -7.64
CA GLN A 7 3.13 0.03 -6.20
C GLN A 7 3.45 -1.43 -5.84
N GLN A 8 2.85 -2.42 -6.51
CA GLN A 8 3.15 -3.84 -6.29
C GLN A 8 4.56 -4.22 -6.75
N VAL A 9 5.05 -3.65 -7.85
CA VAL A 9 6.44 -3.84 -8.27
C VAL A 9 7.40 -3.25 -7.22
N GLY A 10 7.13 -2.05 -6.73
CA GLY A 10 7.94 -1.40 -5.70
C GLY A 10 7.94 -2.18 -4.37
N LEU A 11 6.75 -2.54 -3.88
CA LEU A 11 6.59 -3.26 -2.63
C LEU A 11 7.12 -4.69 -2.75
N ASN A 12 6.62 -5.48 -3.69
CA ASN A 12 6.86 -6.93 -3.70
C ASN A 12 8.03 -7.35 -4.57
N SER A 13 8.08 -6.89 -5.82
CA SER A 13 9.15 -7.29 -6.74
C SER A 13 10.52 -6.69 -6.37
N TYR A 14 10.55 -5.54 -5.70
CA TYR A 14 11.79 -4.90 -5.24
C TYR A 14 12.00 -5.03 -3.72
N LEU A 15 11.17 -4.38 -2.89
CA LEU A 15 11.43 -4.23 -1.46
C LEU A 15 11.34 -5.58 -0.71
N THR A 16 10.23 -6.30 -0.84
CA THR A 16 10.00 -7.59 -0.16
C THR A 16 11.06 -8.61 -0.55
N ASN A 17 11.43 -8.69 -1.83
CA ASN A 17 12.52 -9.56 -2.27
C ASN A 17 13.86 -9.26 -1.58
N ARG A 18 14.22 -7.97 -1.44
CA ARG A 18 15.45 -7.56 -0.74
C ARG A 18 15.38 -7.87 0.76
N LEU A 19 14.22 -7.65 1.37
CA LEU A 19 14.03 -7.95 2.79
C LEU A 19 14.07 -9.46 3.05
N LEU A 20 13.50 -10.29 2.17
CA LEU A 20 13.59 -11.76 2.27
C LEU A 20 15.03 -12.27 2.11
N ALA A 21 15.90 -11.51 1.41
CA ALA A 21 17.32 -11.83 1.31
C ALA A 21 18.12 -11.37 2.55
N ALA A 22 17.60 -10.40 3.31
CA ALA A 22 18.27 -9.83 4.49
C ALA A 22 17.72 -10.36 5.83
N LEU A 23 16.54 -10.97 5.84
CA LEU A 23 15.82 -11.42 7.02
C LEU A 23 15.36 -12.86 6.84
N ASP A 24 15.55 -13.70 7.85
CA ASP A 24 15.21 -15.13 7.79
C ASP A 24 13.72 -15.44 8.03
N SER A 25 12.89 -14.41 8.26
CA SER A 25 11.46 -14.59 8.59
C SER A 25 10.56 -13.87 7.58
N PRO A 26 9.68 -14.61 6.87
CA PRO A 26 8.68 -14.02 5.99
C PRO A 26 7.69 -13.11 6.74
N VAL A 27 7.38 -13.43 8.01
CA VAL A 27 6.48 -12.62 8.84
C VAL A 27 7.16 -11.28 9.17
N LEU A 28 8.40 -11.32 9.67
CA LEU A 28 9.14 -10.09 9.98
C LEU A 28 9.35 -9.24 8.73
N THR A 29 9.72 -9.88 7.61
CA THR A 29 9.84 -9.21 6.31
C THR A 29 8.56 -8.47 5.93
N SER A 30 7.40 -9.12 6.07
CA SER A 30 6.11 -8.54 5.72
C SER A 30 5.74 -7.37 6.65
N LEU A 31 6.04 -7.49 7.94
CA LEU A 31 5.86 -6.39 8.92
C LEU A 31 6.71 -5.18 8.56
N VAL A 32 8.00 -5.38 8.23
CA VAL A 32 8.91 -4.29 7.83
C VAL A 32 8.47 -3.67 6.50
N ALA A 33 8.18 -4.48 5.49
CA ALA A 33 7.75 -4.01 4.17
C ALA A 33 6.45 -3.19 4.26
N GLY A 34 5.44 -3.70 4.97
CA GLY A 34 4.18 -3.00 5.17
C GLY A 34 4.31 -1.72 5.98
N THR A 35 5.24 -1.67 6.96
CA THR A 35 5.52 -0.44 7.72
C THR A 35 6.16 0.64 6.85
N ILE A 36 7.15 0.28 6.02
CA ILE A 36 7.74 1.20 5.06
C ILE A 36 6.69 1.68 4.07
N PHE A 37 5.85 0.78 3.56
CA PHE A 37 4.78 1.12 2.63
C PHE A 37 3.76 2.09 3.25
N ALA A 38 3.36 1.87 4.50
CA ALA A 38 2.48 2.78 5.23
C ALA A 38 3.10 4.16 5.44
N ALA A 39 4.41 4.22 5.75
CA ALA A 39 5.12 5.49 5.91
C ALA A 39 5.12 6.32 4.62
N LEU A 40 5.18 5.69 3.44
CA LEU A 40 5.06 6.38 2.14
C LEU A 40 3.65 6.97 1.88
N HIS A 41 2.64 6.54 2.65
CA HIS A 41 1.28 7.06 2.58
C HIS A 41 0.96 8.12 3.63
N TRP A 42 1.94 8.47 4.47
CA TRP A 42 1.83 9.59 5.39
C TRP A 42 1.53 10.90 4.64
N PRO A 43 0.73 11.82 5.20
CA PRO A 43 0.04 11.81 6.49
C PRO A 43 -1.42 11.31 6.43
N ASN A 44 -1.81 10.59 5.38
CA ASN A 44 -3.22 10.33 5.11
C ASN A 44 -3.83 9.37 6.15
N PRO A 45 -4.81 9.81 6.97
CA PRO A 45 -5.30 9.03 8.12
C PRO A 45 -6.10 7.79 7.71
N VAL A 46 -6.62 7.76 6.47
CA VAL A 46 -7.30 6.58 5.91
C VAL A 46 -6.30 5.64 5.27
N LEU A 47 -5.38 6.17 4.45
CA LEU A 47 -4.46 5.32 3.69
C LEU A 47 -3.39 4.70 4.57
N VAL A 48 -2.85 5.39 5.57
CA VAL A 48 -1.78 4.86 6.44
C VAL A 48 -2.18 3.51 7.09
N PRO A 49 -3.30 3.39 7.83
CA PRO A 49 -3.67 2.11 8.44
C PRO A 49 -4.02 1.03 7.40
N LEU A 50 -4.70 1.40 6.31
CA LEU A 50 -5.09 0.45 5.27
C LEU A 50 -3.88 -0.10 4.51
N THR A 51 -2.91 0.74 4.20
CA THR A 51 -1.68 0.35 3.52
C THR A 51 -0.73 -0.38 4.46
N TRP A 52 -0.78 -0.12 5.77
CA TRP A 52 -0.07 -0.94 6.74
C TRP A 52 -0.60 -2.38 6.74
N ILE A 53 -1.90 -2.58 6.95
CA ILE A 53 -2.53 -3.91 6.97
C ILE A 53 -2.40 -4.59 5.60
N GLY A 54 -2.77 -3.89 4.54
CA GLY A 54 -2.72 -4.41 3.17
C GLY A 54 -1.30 -4.70 2.70
N GLY A 55 -0.34 -3.83 3.02
CA GLY A 55 1.07 -4.01 2.69
C GLY A 55 1.67 -5.24 3.39
N ILE A 56 1.35 -5.46 4.67
CA ILE A 56 1.74 -6.68 5.39
C ILE A 56 1.13 -7.91 4.72
N ALA A 57 -0.19 -7.91 4.52
CA ALA A 57 -0.91 -9.06 3.98
C ALA A 57 -0.44 -9.43 2.57
N MET A 58 -0.27 -8.44 1.69
CA MET A 58 0.16 -8.66 0.30
C MET A 58 1.64 -9.07 0.24
N SER A 59 2.51 -8.52 1.09
CA SER A 59 3.92 -8.94 1.15
C SER A 59 4.06 -10.36 1.67
N TRP A 60 3.24 -10.74 2.65
CA TRP A 60 3.19 -12.09 3.17
C TRP A 60 2.67 -13.10 2.13
N LEU A 61 1.60 -12.73 1.42
CA LEU A 61 1.08 -13.56 0.33
C LEU A 61 2.09 -13.70 -0.81
N PHE A 62 2.80 -12.62 -1.16
CA PHE A 62 3.87 -12.65 -2.15
C PHE A 62 5.04 -13.54 -1.72
N ALA A 63 5.43 -13.50 -0.44
CA ALA A 63 6.50 -14.34 0.08
C ALA A 63 6.18 -15.84 -0.04
N ARG A 64 4.89 -16.20 0.03
CA ARG A 64 4.39 -17.56 -0.20
C ARG A 64 4.25 -17.89 -1.68
N GLU A 65 3.65 -16.99 -2.45
CA GLU A 65 3.32 -17.19 -3.86
C GLU A 65 3.80 -15.99 -4.68
N ARG A 66 4.81 -16.21 -5.53
CA ARG A 66 5.54 -15.17 -6.26
C ARG A 66 4.77 -14.63 -7.47
N ASN A 67 3.56 -14.11 -7.25
CA ASN A 67 2.70 -13.55 -8.29
C ASN A 67 2.07 -12.23 -7.86
N ILE A 68 2.45 -11.13 -8.53
CA ILE A 68 1.94 -9.78 -8.24
C ILE A 68 0.63 -9.44 -8.95
N LEU A 69 0.17 -10.23 -9.91
CA LEU A 69 -1.03 -9.91 -10.69
C LEU A 69 -2.31 -9.97 -9.83
N PRO A 70 -2.55 -11.02 -9.02
CA PRO A 70 -3.69 -11.04 -8.10
C PRO A 70 -3.62 -9.90 -7.07
N LEU A 71 -2.42 -9.60 -6.57
CA LEU A 71 -2.20 -8.52 -5.60
C LEU A 71 -2.54 -7.15 -6.19
N THR A 72 -2.15 -6.92 -7.44
CA THR A 72 -2.45 -5.69 -8.19
C THR A 72 -3.95 -5.50 -8.37
N ILE A 73 -4.66 -6.57 -8.76
CA ILE A 73 -6.12 -6.56 -8.93
C ILE A 73 -6.79 -6.30 -7.58
N GLY A 74 -6.40 -7.04 -6.53
CA GLY A 74 -6.93 -6.87 -5.18
C GLY A 74 -6.72 -5.45 -4.65
N GLN A 75 -5.53 -4.88 -4.83
CA GLN A 75 -5.25 -3.49 -4.47
C GLN A 75 -6.11 -2.50 -5.26
N GLY A 76 -6.33 -2.74 -6.55
CA GLY A 76 -7.21 -1.90 -7.37
C GLY A 76 -8.65 -1.89 -6.89
N ILE A 77 -9.17 -3.06 -6.50
CA ILE A 77 -10.50 -3.20 -5.89
C ILE A 77 -10.55 -2.46 -4.56
N LEU A 78 -9.59 -2.70 -3.66
CA LEU A 78 -9.52 -2.04 -2.35
C LEU A 78 -9.40 -0.52 -2.50
N GLY A 79 -8.58 -0.02 -3.42
CA GLY A 79 -8.46 1.42 -3.68
C GLY A 79 -9.77 2.05 -4.15
N THR A 80 -10.51 1.34 -5.01
CA THR A 80 -11.86 1.78 -5.45
C THR A 80 -12.85 1.79 -4.28
N LEU A 81 -12.79 0.76 -3.42
CA LEU A 81 -13.63 0.69 -2.22
C LEU A 81 -13.31 1.82 -1.24
N VAL A 82 -12.03 2.16 -1.04
CA VAL A 82 -11.63 3.28 -0.17
C VAL A 82 -12.19 4.60 -0.69
N TRP A 83 -12.08 4.83 -2.00
CA TRP A 83 -12.62 6.03 -2.63
C TRP A 83 -14.14 6.17 -2.39
N TRP A 84 -14.86 5.05 -2.39
CA TRP A 84 -16.31 5.06 -2.24
C TRP A 84 -16.77 5.05 -0.78
N ALA A 85 -16.09 4.30 0.09
CA ALA A 85 -16.52 4.05 1.47
C ALA A 85 -16.15 5.17 2.44
N PHE A 86 -15.09 5.95 2.15
CA PHE A 86 -14.63 7.02 3.04
C PHE A 86 -14.93 8.40 2.45
N PRO A 87 -15.31 9.38 3.29
CA PRO A 87 -15.50 10.75 2.83
C PRO A 87 -14.21 11.35 2.25
N THR A 88 -14.32 12.10 1.15
CA THR A 88 -13.18 12.83 0.56
C THR A 88 -12.48 13.74 1.56
N ALA A 89 -13.20 14.27 2.54
CA ALA A 89 -12.64 15.08 3.64
C ALA A 89 -11.66 14.31 4.55
N TRP A 90 -11.69 12.97 4.56
CA TRP A 90 -10.79 12.17 5.39
C TRP A 90 -9.53 11.75 4.62
N HIS A 91 -9.68 11.38 3.34
CA HIS A 91 -8.57 10.86 2.54
C HIS A 91 -8.04 11.87 1.50
N HIS A 92 -8.63 13.06 1.38
CA HIS A 92 -8.17 14.16 0.52
C HIS A 92 -7.95 13.76 -0.94
N ALA A 93 -8.89 12.99 -1.50
CA ALA A 93 -8.78 12.34 -2.81
C ALA A 93 -7.57 11.40 -2.95
N MET A 94 -7.27 10.66 -1.88
CA MET A 94 -6.18 9.69 -1.78
C MET A 94 -4.78 10.32 -1.93
N ARG A 95 -4.65 11.60 -1.57
CA ARG A 95 -3.36 12.30 -1.58
C ARG A 95 -2.48 11.83 -0.43
N VAL A 96 -1.17 11.87 -0.67
CA VAL A 96 -0.12 11.56 0.30
C VAL A 96 0.97 12.64 0.22
N GLY A 97 1.83 12.73 1.21
CA GLY A 97 2.89 13.74 1.29
C GLY A 97 2.37 15.18 1.35
N PRO A 98 3.15 16.18 0.89
CA PRO A 98 2.76 17.59 0.97
C PRO A 98 1.42 17.93 0.30
N GLY A 99 1.05 17.18 -0.76
CA GLY A 99 -0.23 17.36 -1.44
C GLY A 99 -1.44 17.09 -0.53
N PHE A 100 -1.29 16.29 0.53
CA PHE A 100 -2.36 16.07 1.50
C PHE A 100 -2.73 17.36 2.25
N TYR A 101 -1.74 18.18 2.63
CA TYR A 101 -1.96 19.40 3.40
C TYR A 101 -2.53 20.56 2.57
N HIS A 102 -2.33 20.55 1.25
CA HIS A 102 -2.83 21.58 0.33
C HIS A 102 -4.17 21.21 -0.32
N PHE A 103 -4.89 20.24 0.26
CA PHE A 103 -6.16 19.79 -0.29
C PHE A 103 -7.25 20.85 -0.14
N HIS A 104 -7.87 21.21 -1.27
CA HIS A 104 -9.05 22.05 -1.32
C HIS A 104 -10.17 21.24 -1.98
N PRO A 105 -11.29 20.99 -1.28
CA PRO A 105 -12.45 20.34 -1.88
C PRO A 105 -12.93 21.17 -3.07
N ARG A 106 -13.07 20.55 -4.24
CA ARG A 106 -13.81 21.16 -5.34
C ARG A 106 -15.25 20.67 -5.20
N TYR A 107 -16.15 21.60 -4.89
CA TYR A 107 -17.60 21.37 -4.87
C TYR A 107 -18.10 21.16 -6.29
#